data_AF-A0A1V5K1E0-F1
#
_entry.id   AF-A0A1V5K1E0-F1
#
_cell.length_a   1.000
_cell.length_b   1.000
_cell.length_c   1.000
_cell.angle_alpha   90.00
_cell.angle_beta   90.00
_cell.angle_gamma   90.00
#
_symmetry.space_group_name_H-M   'P 1'
#
loop_
_entity.id
_entity.type
_entity.pdbx_description
1 polymer ?
#
loop_
_entity_poly.entity_id
_entity_poly.type
_entity_poly.pdbx_seq_one_letter_code
_entity_poly.pdbx_strand_id
1 'polypeptide(L)'
;MSQRAFRWTIIAAVVLFGLSLAAGISRVASINRQTALLLQECEQWSDRVDDVNAEIGVATSDEYVERVARERLGLVKPGETLYVVAQPDTSGFEPVKPRPGHTPEIGD
;
A
#
# COMPACT_ATOMS: atom_id res chain seq x y z
N MET A 1 -13.67 -42.07 -61.70
CA MET A 1 -12.81 -41.70 -60.55
C MET A 1 -13.17 -42.57 -59.37
N SER A 2 -12.17 -43.18 -58.71
CA SER A 2 -12.33 -44.30 -57.79
C SER A 2 -13.13 -43.93 -56.53
N GLN A 3 -14.24 -44.61 -56.31
CA GLN A 3 -15.13 -44.46 -55.14
C GLN A 3 -14.38 -44.55 -53.80
N ARG A 4 -13.24 -45.25 -53.79
CA ARG A 4 -12.31 -45.36 -52.65
C ARG A 4 -11.58 -44.04 -52.37
N ALA A 5 -11.11 -43.33 -53.40
CA ALA A 5 -10.45 -42.03 -53.24
C ALA A 5 -11.42 -40.98 -52.67
N PHE A 6 -12.68 -40.99 -53.12
CA PHE A 6 -13.71 -40.09 -52.60
C PHE A 6 -14.00 -40.32 -51.10
N ARG A 7 -13.98 -41.58 -50.64
CA ARG A 7 -14.14 -41.91 -49.22
C ARG A 7 -12.96 -41.41 -48.39
N TRP A 8 -11.73 -41.57 -48.88
CA TRP A 8 -10.53 -41.05 -48.20
C TRP A 8 -10.51 -39.52 -48.13
N THR A 9 -10.95 -38.82 -49.19
CA THR A 9 -11.03 -37.36 -49.16
C THR A 9 -12.04 -36.85 -48.13
N ILE A 10 -13.19 -37.52 -47.96
CA ILE A 10 -14.18 -37.15 -46.94
C ILE A 10 -13.61 -37.37 -45.54
N ILE A 11 -12.96 -38.51 -45.30
CA ILE A 11 -12.33 -38.79 -43.99
C ILE A 11 -11.27 -37.73 -43.68
N ALA A 12 -10.40 -37.41 -44.63
CA ALA A 12 -9.39 -36.37 -44.46
C ALA A 12 -10.00 -34.99 -44.18
N ALA A 13 -11.09 -34.63 -44.87
CA ALA A 13 -11.79 -33.37 -44.64
C ALA A 13 -12.43 -33.30 -43.24
N VAL A 14 -13.04 -34.39 -42.77
CA VAL A 14 -13.63 -34.46 -41.42
C VAL A 14 -12.55 -34.36 -40.34
N VAL A 15 -11.42 -35.06 -40.51
CA VAL A 15 -10.29 -34.99 -39.57
C VAL A 15 -9.71 -33.58 -39.52
N LEU A 16 -9.49 -32.95 -40.67
CA LEU A 16 -8.98 -31.58 -40.74
C LEU A 16 -9.94 -30.58 -40.07
N PHE A 17 -11.24 -30.73 -40.31
CA PHE A 17 -12.26 -29.89 -39.70
C PHE A 17 -12.32 -30.09 -38.17
N GLY A 18 -12.24 -31.34 -37.71
CA GLY A 18 -12.17 -31.67 -36.29
C GLY A 18 -10.95 -31.06 -35.59
N LEU A 19 -9.77 -31.13 -36.22
CA LEU A 19 -8.55 -30.50 -35.70
C LEU A 19 -8.66 -28.97 -35.64
N SER A 20 -9.26 -28.34 -36.65
CA SER A 20 -9.49 -26.90 -36.70
C SER A 20 -10.39 -26.44 -35.55
N LEU A 21 -11.49 -27.15 -35.30
CA LEU A 21 -12.39 -26.87 -34.18
C LEU A 21 -11.71 -27.06 -32.82
N ALA A 22 -10.95 -28.14 -32.65
CA ALA A 22 -10.21 -28.39 -31.41
C ALA A 22 -9.19 -27.28 -31.11
N ALA A 23 -8.48 -26.80 -32.13
CA ALA A 23 -7.54 -25.68 -32.00
C ALA A 23 -8.26 -24.34 -31.69
N GLY A 24 -9.45 -24.13 -32.24
CA GLY A 24 -10.28 -22.96 -31.92
C GLY A 24 -10.71 -22.95 -30.45
N ILE A 25 -11.23 -24.08 -29.95
CA ILE A 25 -11.71 -24.21 -28.58
C ILE A 25 -10.57 -24.05 -27.57
N SER A 26 -9.40 -24.64 -27.83
CA SER A 26 -8.24 -24.53 -26.93
C SER A 26 -7.74 -23.09 -26.81
N ARG A 27 -7.76 -22.33 -27.91
CA ARG A 27 -7.36 -20.91 -27.92
C ARG A 27 -8.33 -20.03 -27.13
N VAL A 28 -9.63 -20.25 -27.27
CA VAL A 28 -10.64 -19.52 -26.48
C VAL A 28 -10.50 -19.87 -25.00
N ALA A 29 -10.29 -21.15 -24.66
CA ALA A 29 -10.08 -21.58 -23.29
C ALA A 29 -8.82 -20.96 -22.66
N SER A 30 -7.72 -20.84 -23.41
CA SER A 30 -6.49 -20.21 -22.92
C SER A 30 -6.68 -18.71 -22.68
N ILE A 31 -7.39 -18.02 -23.58
CA ILE A 31 -7.69 -16.59 -23.44
C ILE A 31 -8.56 -16.37 -22.20
N ASN A 32 -9.65 -17.12 -22.04
CA ASN A 32 -10.53 -16.99 -20.88
C ASN A 32 -9.80 -17.22 -19.56
N ARG A 33 -8.86 -18.17 -19.50
CA ARG A 33 -8.03 -18.39 -18.31
C ARG A 33 -7.13 -17.20 -18.01
N GLN A 34 -6.49 -16.62 -19.02
CA GLN A 34 -5.65 -15.43 -18.85
C GLN A 34 -6.48 -14.24 -18.39
N THR A 35 -7.66 -14.03 -18.98
CA THR A 35 -8.58 -12.96 -18.56
C THR A 35 -9.03 -13.14 -17.11
N ALA A 36 -9.35 -14.36 -16.70
CA ALA A 36 -9.76 -14.65 -15.32
C ALA A 36 -8.62 -14.37 -14.32
N LEU A 37 -7.38 -14.74 -14.64
CA LEU A 37 -6.22 -14.44 -13.80
C LEU A 37 -5.98 -12.93 -13.70
N LEU A 38 -6.03 -12.21 -14.82
CA LEU A 38 -5.87 -10.76 -14.84
C LEU A 38 -6.96 -10.03 -14.05
N LEU A 39 -8.21 -10.48 -14.15
CA LEU A 39 -9.32 -9.93 -13.36
C LEU A 39 -9.08 -10.13 -11.85
N GLN A 40 -8.62 -11.32 -11.46
CA GLN A 40 -8.30 -11.61 -10.07
C GLN A 40 -7.13 -10.75 -9.56
N GLU A 41 -6.09 -10.53 -10.38
CA GLU A 41 -4.99 -9.64 -10.03
C GLU A 41 -5.48 -8.19 -9.86
N CYS A 42 -6.32 -7.69 -10.78
CA CYS A 42 -6.91 -6.35 -10.67
C CYS A 42 -7.71 -6.17 -9.38
N GLU A 43 -8.53 -7.16 -9.00
CA GLU A 43 -9.30 -7.13 -7.77
C GLU A 43 -8.38 -7.05 -6.54
N GLN A 44 -7.35 -7.89 -6.47
CA GLN A 44 -6.37 -7.85 -5.37
C GLN A 44 -5.61 -6.52 -5.28
N TRP A 45 -5.29 -5.90 -6.43
CA TRP A 45 -4.64 -4.59 -6.44
C TRP A 45 -5.60 -3.49 -6.01
N SER A 46 -6.88 -3.57 -6.37
CA SER A 46 -7.91 -2.64 -5.91
C SER A 46 -8.03 -2.68 -4.39
N ASP A 47 -8.16 -3.88 -3.81
CA ASP A 47 -8.28 -4.06 -2.37
C ASP A 47 -7.06 -3.48 -1.63
N ARG A 48 -5.85 -3.74 -2.15
CA ARG A 48 -4.61 -3.17 -1.58
C ARG A 48 -4.58 -1.64 -1.62
N VAL A 49 -5.07 -1.05 -2.71
CA VAL A 49 -5.12 0.41 -2.83
C VAL A 49 -6.10 0.99 -1.81
N ASP A 50 -7.24 0.34 -1.62
CA ASP A 50 -8.24 0.77 -0.63
C ASP A 50 -7.71 0.64 0.81
N ASP A 51 -7.03 -0.47 1.13
CA ASP A 51 -6.37 -0.67 2.43
C ASP A 51 -5.32 0.42 2.71
N VAL A 52 -4.43 0.68 1.76
CA VAL A 52 -3.39 1.72 1.90
C VAL A 52 -4.01 3.11 2.02
N ASN A 53 -5.07 3.40 1.27
CA ASN A 53 -5.77 4.68 1.40
C ASN A 53 -6.45 4.84 2.76
N ALA A 54 -6.99 3.76 3.33
CA ALA A 54 -7.54 3.77 4.68
C ALA A 54 -6.44 4.05 5.73
N GLU A 55 -5.27 3.41 5.60
CA GLU A 55 -4.11 3.69 6.46
C GLU A 55 -3.65 5.15 6.36
N ILE A 56 -3.57 5.70 5.13
CA ILE A 56 -3.22 7.11 4.91
C ILE A 56 -4.25 8.03 5.58
N GLY A 57 -5.54 7.72 5.46
CA GLY A 57 -6.60 8.50 6.09
C GLY A 57 -6.44 8.58 7.61
N VAL A 58 -6.12 7.46 8.25
CA VAL A 58 -5.84 7.41 9.70
C VAL A 58 -4.56 8.17 10.04
N ALA A 59 -3.49 7.97 9.29
CA ALA A 59 -2.19 8.62 9.53
C ALA A 59 -2.22 10.14 9.29
N THR A 60 -3.12 10.62 8.42
CA THR A 60 -3.30 12.04 8.10
C THR A 60 -4.34 12.72 9.00
N SER A 61 -4.99 11.97 9.90
CA SER A 61 -5.90 12.58 10.87
C SER A 61 -5.17 13.60 11.75
N ASP A 62 -5.81 14.74 12.01
CA ASP A 62 -5.25 15.83 12.81
C ASP A 62 -4.78 15.34 14.19
N GLU A 63 -5.50 14.39 14.80
CA GLU A 63 -5.13 13.79 16.08
C GLU A 63 -3.79 13.03 16.01
N TYR A 64 -3.59 12.23 14.95
CA TYR A 64 -2.34 11.51 14.73
C TYR A 64 -1.18 12.46 14.45
N VAL A 65 -1.39 13.45 13.59
CA VAL A 65 -0.40 14.48 13.24
C VAL A 65 0.00 15.27 14.49
N GLU A 66 -0.96 15.70 15.30
CA GLU A 66 -0.74 16.44 16.53
C GLU A 66 0.04 15.61 17.55
N ARG A 67 -0.33 14.33 17.73
CA ARG A 67 0.40 13.41 18.62
C ARG A 67 1.85 13.24 18.19
N VAL A 68 2.10 12.99 16.91
CA VAL A 68 3.46 12.86 16.36
C VAL A 68 4.24 14.17 16.50
N ALA A 69 3.60 15.32 16.29
CA ALA A 69 4.21 16.62 16.48
C ALA A 69 4.63 16.85 17.94
N ARG A 70 3.79 16.46 18.92
CA ARG A 70 4.17 16.52 20.35
C ARG A 70 5.36 15.61 20.67
N GLU A 71 5.34 14.37 20.21
CA GLU A 71 6.38 13.38 20.49
C GLU A 71 7.73 13.73 19.83
N ARG A 72 7.70 14.20 18.57
CA ARG A 72 8.91 14.40 17.76
C ARG A 72 9.47 15.81 17.83
N LEU A 73 8.60 16.82 17.93
CA LEU A 73 9.00 18.23 17.93
C LEU A 73 8.95 18.84 19.34
N GLY A 74 8.50 18.10 20.36
CA GLY A 74 8.36 18.59 21.72
C GLY A 74 7.33 19.72 21.85
N LEU A 75 6.43 19.83 20.87
CA LEU A 75 5.39 20.86 20.85
C LEU A 75 4.34 20.57 21.94
N VAL A 76 3.87 21.62 22.60
CA VAL A 76 2.82 21.57 23.63
C VAL A 76 1.67 22.48 23.23
N LYS A 77 0.42 22.13 23.59
CA LYS A 77 -0.71 23.00 23.26
C LYS A 77 -0.63 24.32 24.03
N PRO A 78 -1.20 25.41 23.49
CA PRO A 78 -1.40 26.64 24.25
C PRO A 78 -2.17 26.35 25.55
N GLY A 79 -1.55 26.58 26.70
CA GLY A 79 -2.13 26.32 28.03
C GLY A 79 -1.63 25.03 28.73
N GLU A 80 -0.80 24.21 28.09
CA GLU A 80 -0.13 23.07 28.72
C GLU A 80 1.26 23.47 29.26
N THR A 81 1.69 22.91 30.41
CA THR A 81 3.03 23.13 30.99
C THR A 81 3.91 21.90 30.75
N LEU A 82 5.00 22.06 30.01
CA LEU A 82 5.99 21.00 29.76
C LEU A 82 6.86 20.79 31.01
N TYR A 83 6.85 19.58 31.57
CA TYR A 83 7.78 19.19 32.65
C TYR A 83 8.91 18.36 32.07
N VAL A 84 10.13 18.90 32.09
CA VAL A 84 11.35 18.16 31.72
C VAL A 84 12.01 17.66 33.00
N VAL A 85 12.15 16.33 33.14
CA VAL A 85 12.89 15.73 34.26
C VAL A 85 14.38 15.94 34.01
N ALA A 86 14.96 16.96 34.64
CA ALA A 86 16.40 17.14 34.67
C ALA A 86 17.03 16.06 35.58
N GLN A 87 17.94 15.26 35.02
CA GLN A 87 18.82 14.44 35.86
C GLN A 87 19.79 15.38 36.59
N PRO A 88 20.08 15.14 37.89
CA PRO A 88 21.05 15.92 38.62
C PRO A 88 22.40 15.84 37.91
N ASP A 89 22.98 17.00 37.65
CA ASP A 89 24.23 17.16 36.93
C ASP A 89 25.41 16.73 37.80
N THR A 90 25.89 15.50 37.61
CA THR A 90 27.15 15.03 38.23
C THR A 90 28.41 15.71 37.67
N SER A 91 28.27 16.70 36.78
CA SER A 91 29.37 17.42 36.13
C SER A 91 30.05 18.48 37.01
N GLY A 92 29.49 18.79 38.18
CA GLY A 92 30.02 19.81 39.08
C GLY A 92 29.79 21.24 38.58
N PHE A 93 28.83 21.43 37.68
CA PHE A 93 28.41 22.75 37.23
C PHE A 93 27.56 23.39 38.33
N GLU A 94 28.00 24.49 38.94
CA GLU A 94 27.10 25.28 39.79
C GLU A 94 26.19 26.11 38.89
N PRO A 95 24.85 25.95 38.96
CA PRO A 95 23.93 26.77 38.18
C PRO A 95 24.16 28.25 38.52
N VAL A 96 24.29 29.08 37.49
CA VAL A 96 24.44 30.53 37.67
C VAL A 96 23.21 31.05 38.40
N LYS A 97 23.43 31.60 39.60
CA LYS A 97 22.34 32.21 40.37
C LYS A 97 21.78 33.40 39.58
N PRO A 98 20.47 33.50 39.40
CA PRO A 98 19.87 34.62 38.69
C PRO A 98 20.25 35.93 39.39
N ARG A 99 20.52 36.96 38.58
CA ARG A 99 20.85 38.29 39.08
C ARG A 99 19.70 38.77 39.97
N PRO A 100 19.97 39.20 41.21
CA PRO A 100 18.93 39.71 42.09
C PRO A 100 18.23 40.92 41.44
N GLY A 101 16.90 40.86 41.39
CA GLY A 101 16.05 41.89 40.76
C GLY A 101 15.63 41.62 39.32
N HIS A 102 16.06 40.51 38.70
CA HIS A 102 15.56 40.08 37.40
C HIS A 102 14.53 38.96 37.56
N THR A 103 13.27 39.26 37.25
CA THR A 103 12.22 38.24 37.13
C THR A 103 12.44 37.52 35.80
N PRO A 104 12.65 36.19 35.78
CA PRO A 104 12.75 35.46 34.54
C PRO A 104 11.40 35.59 33.79
N GLU A 105 11.40 36.31 32.68
CA GLU A 105 10.26 36.31 31.76
C GLU A 105 10.36 35.06 30.89
N ILE A 106 9.22 34.43 30.61
CA ILE A 106 9.16 33.22 29.78
C ILE A 106 9.53 33.64 28.35
N GLY A 107 10.79 33.44 27.94
CA GLY A 107 11.25 33.76 26.59
C GLY A 107 12.72 34.16 26.43
N ASP A 108 13.46 34.43 27.51
CA ASP A 108 14.93 34.63 27.48
C ASP A 108 15.73 33.30 27.61
#